data_AF-A0A8H4ERE7-F1
#
_entry.id   AF-A0A8H4ERE7-F1
#
_cell.length_a   1.000
_cell.length_b   1.000
_cell.length_c   1.000
_cell.angle_alpha   90.00
_cell.angle_beta   90.00
_cell.angle_gamma   90.00
#
_symmetry.space_group_name_H-M   'P 1'
#
loop_
_entity.id
_entity.type
_entity.pdbx_description
1 polymer ?
#
loop_
_entity_poly.entity_id
_entity_poly.type
_entity_poly.pdbx_seq_one_letter_code
_entity_poly.pdbx_strand_id
1 'polypeptide(L)'
;MAKLGAFFTNNGQPLDDNSNSKPFISKNTIDLISTKLPIEWDYIIGRNFTPSVGGLAYFKFPGLEDVEFLGWGGFGGSLFIWNRELGISFGYTMNVIKMGTFGDKRGWSVLKEITRPSEESNPTRD
;
A
#
# COMPACT_ATOMS: atom_id res chain seq x y z
N MET A 1 -6.18 -7.51 6.52
CA MET A 1 -5.09 -6.90 5.71
C MET A 1 -4.92 -5.43 5.99
N ALA A 2 -5.93 -4.57 5.81
CA ALA A 2 -5.79 -3.12 6.05
C ALA A 2 -5.25 -2.75 7.45
N LYS A 3 -5.76 -3.36 8.54
CA LYS A 3 -5.22 -3.14 9.89
C LYS A 3 -3.74 -3.53 10.04
N LEU A 4 -3.30 -4.59 9.34
CA LEU A 4 -1.89 -4.99 9.35
C LEU A 4 -1.02 -3.91 8.69
N GLY A 5 -1.44 -3.41 7.53
CA GLY A 5 -0.77 -2.32 6.82
C GLY A 5 -0.73 -1.02 7.63
N ALA A 6 -1.74 -0.78 8.47
CA ALA A 6 -1.81 0.39 9.33
C ALA A 6 -0.72 0.39 10.42
N PHE A 7 -0.20 -0.78 10.84
CA PHE A 7 1.00 -0.81 11.67
C PHE A 7 2.21 -0.24 10.92
N PHE A 8 2.36 -0.52 9.61
CA PHE A 8 3.48 0.02 8.82
C PHE A 8 3.37 1.53 8.61
N THR A 9 2.15 2.05 8.40
CA THR A 9 1.92 3.50 8.34
C THR A 9 2.14 4.17 9.70
N ASN A 10 1.83 3.48 10.80
CA ASN A 10 2.05 3.97 12.16
C ASN A 10 3.42 3.59 12.76
N ASN A 11 4.46 3.42 11.93
CA ASN A 11 5.84 3.13 12.38
C ASN A 11 5.96 1.93 13.35
N GLY A 12 5.10 0.93 13.17
CA GLY A 12 5.05 -0.31 13.93
C GLY A 12 4.35 -0.20 15.28
N GLN A 13 3.82 0.99 15.60
CA GLN A 13 3.09 1.24 16.83
C GLN A 13 1.70 0.62 16.80
N PRO A 14 1.21 0.15 17.95
CA PRO A 14 -0.17 -0.33 18.09
C PRO A 14 -1.19 0.72 17.62
N LEU A 15 -2.37 0.25 17.20
CA LEU A 15 -3.49 1.11 16.79
C LEU A 15 -4.45 1.42 17.94
N ASP A 16 -4.19 0.88 19.13
CA ASP A 16 -4.97 1.18 20.34
C ASP A 16 -4.34 2.33 21.13
N ASP A 17 -5.18 3.03 21.89
CA ASP A 17 -4.74 4.13 22.78
C ASP A 17 -4.10 3.60 24.08
N ASN A 18 -3.86 2.29 24.17
CA ASN A 18 -3.41 1.67 25.42
C ASN A 18 -1.90 1.83 25.54
N SER A 19 -1.46 2.72 26.44
CA SER A 19 -0.07 3.17 26.56
C SER A 19 0.97 2.07 26.89
N ASN A 20 0.53 0.85 27.18
CA ASN A 20 1.38 -0.29 27.53
C ASN A 20 1.63 -1.25 26.36
N SER A 21 1.00 -1.04 25.21
CA SER A 21 1.16 -1.88 24.03
C SER A 21 2.56 -1.67 23.42
N LYS A 22 3.30 -2.75 23.21
CA LYS A 22 4.63 -2.70 22.59
C LYS A 22 4.52 -2.60 21.06
N PRO A 23 5.47 -1.95 20.38
CA PRO A 23 5.51 -1.95 18.91
C PRO A 23 5.60 -3.37 18.36
N PHE A 24 4.84 -3.68 17.32
CA PHE A 24 4.87 -4.99 16.66
C PHE A 24 6.18 -5.21 15.90
N ILE A 25 6.72 -4.13 15.32
CA ILE A 25 7.97 -4.09 14.58
C ILE A 25 8.63 -2.74 14.81
N SER A 26 9.96 -2.67 14.82
CA SER A 26 10.64 -1.39 15.02
C SER A 26 10.51 -0.50 13.79
N LYS A 27 10.49 0.83 14.00
CA LYS A 27 10.55 1.80 12.91
C LYS A 27 11.75 1.56 11.99
N ASN A 28 12.92 1.27 12.56
CA ASN A 28 14.14 1.00 11.80
C ASN A 28 13.98 -0.23 10.88
N THR A 29 13.30 -1.27 11.35
CA THR A 29 13.00 -2.43 10.52
C THR A 29 12.01 -2.08 9.41
N ILE A 30 10.98 -1.28 9.69
CA ILE A 30 10.04 -0.78 8.67
C ILE A 30 10.79 0.04 7.61
N ASP A 31 11.67 0.94 8.02
CA ASP A 31 12.48 1.77 7.12
C ASP A 31 13.37 0.88 6.24
N LEU A 32 14.03 -0.11 6.83
CA LEU A 32 14.87 -1.07 6.10
C LEU A 32 14.07 -1.86 5.06
N ILE A 33 12.97 -2.52 5.46
CA ILE A 33 12.17 -3.33 4.52
C ILE A 33 11.47 -2.48 3.45
N SER A 34 11.28 -1.18 3.70
CA SER A 34 10.75 -0.20 2.75
C SER A 34 11.84 0.48 1.91
N THR A 35 13.08 0.01 1.95
CA THR A 35 14.13 0.59 1.11
C THR A 35 13.89 0.18 -0.33
N LYS A 36 13.67 1.16 -1.21
CA LYS A 36 13.51 0.94 -2.66
C LYS A 36 14.79 0.37 -3.24
N LEU A 37 14.64 -0.70 -4.00
CA LEU A 37 15.68 -1.24 -4.87
C LEU A 37 15.49 -0.69 -6.30
N PRO A 38 16.52 -0.76 -7.16
CA PRO A 38 16.39 -0.41 -8.56
C PRO A 38 15.26 -1.18 -9.26
N ILE A 39 14.68 -0.58 -10.29
CA ILE A 39 13.71 -1.27 -11.16
C ILE A 39 14.42 -2.41 -11.88
N GLU A 40 13.85 -3.61 -11.80
CA GLU A 40 14.37 -4.80 -12.47
C GLU A 40 13.26 -5.57 -13.18
N TRP A 41 13.65 -6.33 -14.20
CA TRP A 41 12.76 -7.21 -14.96
C TRP A 41 12.51 -8.51 -14.20
N ASP A 42 11.24 -8.80 -13.88
CA ASP A 42 10.86 -10.11 -13.35
C ASP A 42 10.77 -11.13 -14.49
N TYR A 43 11.58 -12.19 -14.46
CA TYR A 43 11.52 -13.25 -15.46
C TYR A 43 10.31 -14.18 -15.31
N ILE A 44 9.71 -14.28 -14.13
CA ILE A 44 8.55 -15.13 -13.85
C ILE A 44 7.25 -14.39 -14.19
N ILE A 45 7.14 -13.13 -13.78
CA ILE A 45 5.95 -12.32 -14.02
C ILE A 45 6.00 -11.61 -15.38
N GLY A 46 7.20 -11.46 -15.98
CA GLY A 46 7.40 -10.88 -17.30
C GLY A 46 7.14 -9.39 -17.36
N ARG A 47 7.52 -8.64 -16.32
CA ARG A 47 7.34 -7.17 -16.20
C ARG A 47 8.42 -6.52 -15.34
N ASN A 48 8.63 -5.22 -15.54
CA ASN A 48 9.44 -4.41 -14.64
C ASN A 48 8.66 -4.05 -13.36
N PHE A 49 9.34 -4.13 -12.22
CA PHE A 49 8.81 -3.69 -10.93
C PHE A 49 9.92 -3.05 -10.11
N THR A 50 9.54 -2.18 -9.17
CA THR A 50 10.46 -1.62 -8.18
C THR A 50 10.30 -2.44 -6.90
N PRO A 51 11.25 -3.34 -6.56
CA PRO A 51 11.18 -4.09 -5.33
C PRO A 51 11.56 -3.22 -4.13
N SER A 52 11.29 -3.74 -2.94
CA SER A 52 11.92 -3.29 -1.71
C SER A 52 12.83 -4.35 -1.12
N VAL A 53 13.77 -3.95 -0.26
CA VAL A 53 14.62 -4.88 0.52
C VAL A 53 13.79 -5.92 1.30
N GLY A 54 12.57 -5.56 1.71
CA GLY A 54 11.63 -6.45 2.38
C GLY A 54 10.96 -7.52 1.51
N GLY A 55 11.27 -7.59 0.21
CA GLY A 55 10.63 -8.51 -0.73
C GLY A 55 9.20 -8.10 -1.11
N LEU A 56 8.87 -6.81 -0.99
CA LEU A 56 7.59 -6.24 -1.41
C LEU A 56 7.78 -5.46 -2.71
N ALA A 57 6.70 -5.04 -3.34
CA ALA A 57 6.74 -4.23 -4.56
C ALA A 57 6.10 -2.87 -4.35
N TYR A 58 6.68 -1.85 -4.98
CA TYR A 58 6.04 -0.55 -5.15
C TYR A 58 5.11 -0.57 -6.35
N PHE A 59 3.87 -0.11 -6.12
CA PHE A 59 2.80 -0.07 -7.10
C PHE A 59 2.37 1.37 -7.36
N LYS A 60 2.24 1.71 -8.64
CA LYS A 60 1.47 2.84 -9.14
C LYS A 60 0.18 2.32 -9.76
N PHE A 61 -0.91 3.02 -9.54
CA PHE A 61 -2.22 2.64 -10.07
C PHE A 61 -2.71 3.69 -11.07
N PRO A 62 -3.43 3.28 -12.13
CA PRO A 62 -4.06 4.21 -13.05
C PRO A 62 -4.97 5.22 -12.34
N GLY A 63 -4.74 6.51 -12.56
CA GLY A 63 -5.43 7.62 -11.90
C GLY A 63 -4.90 7.97 -10.50
N LEU A 64 -3.77 7.39 -10.08
CA LEU A 64 -3.01 7.68 -8.85
C LEU A 64 -1.49 7.63 -9.13
N GLU A 65 -1.05 8.05 -10.32
CA GLU A 65 0.33 7.88 -10.80
C GLU A 65 1.38 8.66 -10.00
N ASP A 66 0.94 9.72 -9.31
CA ASP A 66 1.78 10.57 -8.46
C ASP A 66 2.05 9.94 -7.09
N VAL A 67 1.36 8.84 -6.75
CA VAL A 67 1.47 8.15 -5.47
C VAL A 67 1.92 6.71 -5.68
N GLU A 68 2.91 6.30 -4.89
CA GLU A 68 3.35 4.90 -4.85
C GLU A 68 2.94 4.24 -3.55
N PHE A 69 2.42 3.02 -3.66
CA PHE A 69 2.09 2.19 -2.51
C PHE A 69 3.04 1.00 -2.44
N LEU A 70 3.51 0.67 -1.25
CA LEU A 70 4.28 -0.55 -1.00
C LEU A 70 3.33 -1.68 -0.59
N GLY A 71 3.57 -2.90 -1.07
CA GLY A 71 2.86 -4.07 -0.56
C GLY A 71 2.86 -5.26 -1.50
N TRP A 72 1.69 -5.88 -1.66
CA TRP A 72 1.52 -7.10 -2.43
C TRP A 72 0.17 -7.14 -3.19
N GLY A 73 0.21 -7.63 -4.42
CA GLY A 73 -0.96 -7.98 -5.23
C GLY A 73 -1.12 -9.50 -5.29
N GLY A 74 -2.33 -9.99 -5.03
CA GLY A 74 -2.65 -11.42 -5.11
C GLY A 74 -3.27 -11.80 -6.45
N PHE A 75 -3.02 -13.04 -6.88
CA PHE A 75 -3.71 -13.63 -8.03
C PHE A 75 -5.23 -13.56 -7.86
N GLY A 76 -5.95 -13.22 -8.92
CA GLY A 76 -7.39 -13.00 -8.87
C GLY A 76 -7.79 -11.56 -8.56
N GLY A 77 -6.85 -10.76 -8.05
CA GLY A 77 -6.92 -9.31 -7.98
C GLY A 77 -6.95 -8.71 -6.58
N SER A 78 -6.72 -9.49 -5.53
CA SER A 78 -6.66 -8.96 -4.17
C SER A 78 -5.47 -8.01 -3.98
N LEU A 79 -5.56 -7.13 -3.00
CA LEU A 79 -4.52 -6.14 -2.69
C LEU A 79 -4.29 -6.06 -1.18
N PHE A 80 -3.03 -5.90 -0.83
CA PHE A 80 -2.59 -5.49 0.50
C PHE A 80 -1.44 -4.50 0.34
N ILE A 81 -1.72 -3.22 0.55
CA ILE A 81 -0.78 -2.14 0.22
C ILE A 81 -0.89 -1.00 1.23
N TRP A 82 0.15 -0.19 1.35
CA TRP A 82 0.16 1.00 2.20
C TRP A 82 1.06 2.09 1.62
N ASN A 83 0.77 3.34 2.00
CA ASN A 83 1.61 4.49 1.77
C ASN A 83 1.81 5.20 3.11
N ARG A 84 3.07 5.29 3.57
CA ARG A 84 3.42 5.87 4.87
C ARG A 84 3.27 7.39 4.89
N GLU A 85 3.55 8.06 3.78
CA GLU A 85 3.47 9.52 3.66
C GLU A 85 2.02 10.01 3.75
N LEU A 86 1.10 9.28 3.12
CA LEU A 86 -0.34 9.55 3.18
C LEU A 86 -1.00 8.99 4.46
N GLY A 87 -0.30 8.15 5.22
CA GLY A 87 -0.88 7.45 6.37
C GLY A 87 -1.96 6.42 5.99
N ILE A 88 -2.04 6.01 4.73
CA ILE A 88 -3.09 5.13 4.21
C ILE A 88 -2.61 3.68 4.15
N SER A 89 -3.45 2.77 4.66
CA SER A 89 -3.32 1.33 4.44
C SER A 89 -4.60 0.79 3.82
N PHE A 90 -4.47 0.00 2.76
CA PHE A 90 -5.58 -0.52 1.99
C PHE A 90 -5.49 -2.03 1.83
N GLY A 91 -6.63 -2.70 2.01
CA GLY A 91 -6.78 -4.12 1.78
C GLY A 91 -8.06 -4.38 0.99
N TYR A 92 -7.95 -5.12 -0.09
CA TYR A 92 -9.09 -5.50 -0.93
C TYR A 92 -9.09 -7.00 -1.19
N THR A 93 -10.26 -7.61 -1.00
CA THR A 93 -10.51 -9.05 -1.18
C THR A 93 -11.76 -9.26 -1.99
N MET A 94 -11.72 -10.27 -2.86
CA MET A 94 -12.86 -10.73 -3.64
C MET A 94 -12.86 -12.26 -3.71
N ASN A 95 -14.02 -12.83 -4.01
CA ASN A 95 -14.18 -14.23 -4.37
C ASN A 95 -14.31 -14.44 -5.90
N VAL A 96 -14.66 -13.40 -6.66
CA VAL A 96 -14.70 -13.45 -8.13
C VAL A 96 -13.33 -13.11 -8.70
N ILE A 97 -12.61 -14.16 -9.10
CA ILE A 97 -11.26 -14.13 -9.66
C ILE A 97 -11.29 -13.52 -11.07
N LYS A 98 -10.33 -12.64 -11.34
CA LYS A 98 -9.97 -12.21 -12.70
C LYS A 98 -8.53 -12.65 -13.00
N MET A 99 -8.26 -13.00 -14.26
CA MET A 99 -6.92 -13.44 -14.68
C MET A 99 -5.97 -12.24 -14.66
N GLY A 100 -5.29 -12.06 -13.53
CA GLY A 100 -4.35 -10.98 -13.26
C GLY A 100 -3.60 -11.25 -11.96
N THR A 101 -2.32 -10.87 -11.94
CA THR A 101 -1.39 -11.08 -10.82
C THR A 101 -1.23 -9.85 -9.94
N PHE A 102 -1.67 -8.69 -10.42
CA PHE A 102 -1.59 -7.41 -9.74
C PHE A 102 -2.99 -6.85 -9.68
N GLY A 103 -3.44 -6.49 -8.46
CA GLY A 103 -4.76 -5.97 -8.12
C GLY A 103 -5.77 -5.71 -9.24
N ASP A 104 -7.01 -6.14 -9.03
CA ASP A 104 -8.04 -5.87 -10.01
C ASP A 104 -8.46 -4.39 -10.00
N LYS A 105 -8.85 -3.86 -11.17
CA LYS A 105 -9.40 -2.50 -11.34
C LYS A 105 -10.49 -2.15 -10.31
N ARG A 106 -11.30 -3.12 -9.89
CA ARG A 106 -12.31 -2.97 -8.83
C ARG A 106 -11.68 -2.46 -7.53
N GLY A 107 -10.54 -3.01 -7.14
CA GLY A 107 -9.82 -2.60 -5.93
C GLY A 107 -9.19 -1.21 -6.10
N TRP A 108 -8.59 -0.93 -7.26
CA TRP A 108 -7.95 0.36 -7.53
C TRP A 108 -8.95 1.51 -7.65
N SER A 109 -10.14 1.26 -8.19
CA SER A 109 -11.22 2.26 -8.23
C SER A 109 -11.65 2.67 -6.82
N VAL A 110 -11.75 1.72 -5.88
CA VAL A 110 -12.06 2.03 -4.48
C VAL A 110 -10.90 2.78 -3.82
N LEU A 111 -9.66 2.35 -4.05
CA LEU A 111 -8.47 3.05 -3.56
C LEU A 111 -8.42 4.51 -4.03
N LYS A 112 -8.80 4.78 -5.28
CA LYS A 112 -8.84 6.12 -5.87
C LYS A 112 -9.79 7.05 -5.12
N GLU A 113 -10.97 6.57 -4.74
CA GLU A 113 -11.91 7.37 -3.96
C GLU A 113 -11.41 7.64 -2.53
N ILE A 114 -10.70 6.69 -1.92
CA ILE A 114 -10.11 6.84 -0.58
C ILE A 114 -8.95 7.85 -0.57
N THR A 115 -8.17 7.88 -1.64
CA THR A 115 -6.96 8.70 -1.77
C THR A 115 -7.23 10.09 -2.33
N ARG A 116 -8.47 10.36 -2.76
CA ARG A 116 -8.90 11.68 -3.19
C ARG A 116 -8.81 12.65 -2.01
N PRO A 117 -8.19 13.84 -2.17
CA PRO A 117 -8.23 14.87 -1.14
C PRO A 117 -9.67 15.17 -0.74
N SER A 118 -9.95 15.25 0.56
CA SER A 118 -11.24 15.69 1.07
C SER A 118 -11.46 17.16 0.66
N GLU A 119 -12.55 17.44 -0.06
CA GLU A 119 -12.92 18.79 -0.51
C GLU A 119 -13.11 19.79 0.67
N GLU A 120 -13.23 19.29 1.91
CA GLU A 120 -13.32 20.10 3.13
C GLU A 120 -12.00 20.79 3.54
N SER A 121 -10.88 20.51 2.87
CA SER A 121 -9.58 21.10 3.20
C SER A 121 -9.18 22.33 2.37
N ASN A 122 -10.10 22.87 1.56
CA ASN A 122 -9.84 24.06 0.73
C ASN A 122 -10.52 25.32 1.31
N PRO A 123 -9.86 26.10 2.19
CA PRO A 123 -10.40 27.36 2.72
C PRO A 123 -10.38 28.51 1.69
N THR A 124 -10.13 28.24 0.41
CA THR A 124 -10.09 29.26 -0.66
C THR A 124 -11.12 28.97 -1.73
N ARG A 125 -12.38 29.21 -1.37
CA ARG A 125 -13.39 29.68 -2.30
C ARG A 125 -13.87 31.04 -1.79
N ASP A 126 -13.10 32.06 -2.14
CA ASP A 126 -13.56 33.46 -2.16
C ASP A 126 -14.36 33.71 -3.45
#